data_AF-A0A1T4XPR8-F1
#
_entry.id   AF-A0A1T4XPR8-F1
#
_cell.length_a   1.000
_cell.length_b   1.000
_cell.length_c   1.000
_cell.angle_alpha   90.00
_cell.angle_beta   90.00
_cell.angle_gamma   90.00
#
_symmetry.space_group_name_H-M   'P 1'
#
loop_
_entity.id
_entity.type
_entity.pdbx_description
1 polymer ?
#
loop_
_entity_poly.entity_id
_entity_poly.type
_entity_poly.pdbx_seq_one_letter_code
_entity_poly.pdbx_strand_id
1 'polypeptide(L)'
;MKSTSRLFVLLTVLTSLLLSACNDEKNESEEKPEVNKPQEENVVIPALTDEAFFEQVHKKLETAGFEVSEPMEADVELFGAVSGMTLIVNKEALMPLNLYKLSPSDERLSEVDKTGYLEVTTETKHERLAAKRKDHFIIYLHKGHPDYEKVMEVLDEL
;
A
#
# COMPACT_ATOMS: atom_id res chain seq x y z
N MET A 1 7.90 1.72 54.38
CA MET A 1 9.14 1.09 53.89
C MET A 1 9.51 1.73 52.56
N LYS A 2 10.72 2.31 52.49
CA LYS A 2 11.31 2.85 51.26
C LYS A 2 11.90 1.69 50.46
N SER A 3 11.69 1.65 49.16
CA SER A 3 12.64 1.01 48.24
C SER A 3 12.72 1.82 46.96
N THR A 4 13.72 2.69 46.95
CA THR A 4 14.33 3.23 45.74
C THR A 4 15.30 2.18 45.21
N SER A 5 15.33 1.92 43.90
CA SER A 5 16.61 1.67 43.24
C SER A 5 16.55 2.03 41.76
N ARG A 6 17.60 2.72 41.36
CA ARG A 6 17.89 3.33 40.05
C ARG A 6 18.90 2.42 39.33
N LEU A 7 18.75 2.30 38.01
CA LEU A 7 19.81 2.58 37.02
C LEU A 7 20.98 1.59 36.80
N PHE A 8 21.29 1.41 35.50
CA PHE A 8 22.47 0.81 34.81
C PHE A 8 22.63 -0.72 34.95
N VAL A 9 22.97 -1.46 33.89
CA VAL A 9 24.30 -1.50 33.24
C VAL A 9 24.21 -1.98 31.78
N LEU A 10 24.90 -1.27 30.88
CA LEU A 10 25.28 -1.68 29.52
C LEU A 10 26.25 -2.87 29.57
N LEU A 11 26.13 -3.82 28.63
CA LEU A 11 27.26 -4.71 28.29
C LEU A 11 27.38 -4.90 26.78
N THR A 12 28.34 -4.19 26.19
CA THR A 12 28.92 -4.41 24.87
C THR A 12 30.14 -5.32 24.97
N VAL A 13 30.21 -6.37 24.15
CA VAL A 13 31.43 -7.14 23.79
C VAL A 13 31.18 -7.68 22.37
N LEU A 14 31.70 -7.16 21.25
CA LEU A 14 33.08 -6.99 20.79
C LEU A 14 33.86 -8.31 20.69
N THR A 15 33.71 -9.00 19.55
CA THR A 15 34.75 -9.92 19.07
C THR A 15 35.08 -9.66 17.60
N SER A 16 36.18 -8.93 17.46
CA SER A 16 37.00 -8.76 16.27
C SER A 16 37.48 -10.11 15.73
N LEU A 17 37.26 -10.37 14.45
CA LEU A 17 38.07 -11.33 13.69
C LEU A 17 38.92 -10.51 12.72
N LEU A 18 40.15 -10.22 13.16
CA LEU A 18 41.25 -9.78 12.30
C LEU A 18 42.26 -10.91 12.18
N LEU A 19 43.00 -10.84 11.06
CA LEU A 19 44.15 -11.62 10.61
C LEU A 19 43.77 -12.89 9.82
N SER A 20 44.29 -13.13 8.61
CA SER A 20 45.65 -12.84 8.13
C SER A 20 45.65 -12.70 6.61
N ALA A 21 46.11 -11.58 6.07
CA ALA A 21 47.34 -11.44 5.28
C ALA A 21 47.62 -12.57 4.27
N CYS A 22 47.26 -12.33 3.00
CA CYS A 22 48.09 -12.67 1.85
C CYS A 22 48.52 -11.34 1.21
N ASN A 23 49.80 -11.05 1.34
CA ASN A 23 50.49 -9.93 0.73
C ASN A 23 50.98 -10.39 -0.64
N ASP A 24 50.57 -9.72 -1.73
CA ASP A 24 51.51 -9.28 -2.79
C ASP A 24 50.80 -8.41 -3.84
N GLU A 25 51.32 -7.19 -3.96
CA GLU A 25 51.44 -6.30 -5.13
C GLU A 25 50.24 -6.06 -6.09
N LYS A 26 49.64 -4.86 -6.03
CA LYS A 26 49.71 -3.84 -7.12
C LYS A 26 48.82 -2.61 -6.89
N ASN A 27 49.47 -1.44 -6.97
CA ASN A 27 49.06 -0.12 -7.48
C ASN A 27 47.58 0.32 -7.48
N GLU A 28 47.34 1.38 -6.69
CA GLU A 28 46.53 2.58 -6.92
C GLU A 28 45.43 2.54 -8.01
N SER A 29 44.18 2.71 -7.56
CA SER A 29 43.27 3.74 -8.08
C SER A 29 42.17 4.00 -7.06
N GLU A 30 42.11 5.24 -6.55
CA GLU A 30 40.97 5.73 -5.76
C GLU A 30 39.74 5.84 -6.67
N GLU A 31 38.72 5.02 -6.45
CA GLU A 31 37.41 5.21 -7.07
C GLU A 31 36.36 5.37 -5.96
N LYS A 32 35.81 6.58 -5.88
CA LYS A 32 34.75 6.98 -4.97
C LYS A 32 33.52 6.07 -5.20
N PRO A 33 32.85 5.55 -4.16
CA PRO A 33 31.69 4.71 -4.38
C PRO A 33 30.57 5.54 -5.00
N GLU A 34 30.21 5.21 -6.25
CA GLU A 34 28.96 5.67 -6.85
C GLU A 34 27.82 5.14 -5.99
N VAL A 35 27.04 6.08 -5.44
CA VAL A 35 25.77 5.78 -4.79
C VAL A 35 24.84 5.26 -5.88
N ASN A 36 24.72 3.94 -5.96
CA ASN A 36 23.68 3.28 -6.75
C ASN A 36 22.33 3.83 -6.27
N LYS A 37 21.67 4.63 -7.11
CA LYS A 37 20.27 4.98 -6.90
C LYS A 37 19.46 3.68 -6.90
N PRO A 38 18.46 3.52 -6.02
CA PRO A 38 17.59 2.36 -6.06
C PRO A 38 17.02 2.23 -7.48
N GLN A 39 17.16 1.05 -8.07
CA GLN A 39 16.45 0.71 -9.30
C GLN A 39 14.96 0.80 -8.98
N GLU A 40 14.23 1.68 -9.67
CA GLU A 40 12.78 1.64 -9.68
C GLU A 40 12.38 0.26 -10.21
N GLU A 41 11.95 -0.62 -9.33
CA GLU A 41 11.30 -1.87 -9.72
C GLU A 41 10.06 -1.47 -10.50
N ASN A 42 10.08 -1.78 -11.79
CA ASN A 42 8.94 -1.56 -12.65
C ASN A 42 7.91 -2.62 -12.26
N VAL A 43 7.02 -2.24 -11.33
CA VAL A 43 5.91 -3.05 -10.85
C VAL A 43 5.07 -3.45 -12.06
N VAL A 44 5.25 -4.69 -12.54
CA VAL A 44 4.47 -5.21 -13.66
C VAL A 44 3.12 -5.64 -13.10
N ILE A 45 2.17 -4.71 -13.14
CA ILE A 45 0.77 -4.94 -12.79
C ILE A 45 0.20 -5.95 -13.80
N PRO A 46 -0.37 -7.09 -13.37
CA PRO A 46 -0.86 -8.10 -14.28
C PRO A 46 -2.08 -7.61 -15.07
N ALA A 47 -1.90 -7.31 -16.36
CA ALA A 47 -2.91 -7.08 -17.40
C ALA A 47 -4.24 -6.47 -16.90
N LEU A 48 -4.16 -5.39 -16.13
CA LEU A 48 -5.33 -4.62 -15.77
C LEU A 48 -5.56 -3.67 -16.96
N THR A 49 -6.69 -3.79 -17.65
CA THR A 49 -7.06 -2.85 -18.73
C THR A 49 -7.15 -1.38 -18.25
N ASP A 50 -7.04 -1.18 -16.95
CA ASP A 50 -7.17 0.05 -16.19
C ASP A 50 -5.89 0.44 -15.42
N GLU A 51 -4.75 -0.14 -15.83
CA GLU A 51 -3.40 0.07 -15.26
C GLU A 51 -3.11 1.53 -14.91
N ALA A 52 -3.47 2.49 -15.78
CA ALA A 52 -3.18 3.90 -15.55
C ALA A 52 -3.85 4.48 -14.29
N PHE A 53 -5.10 4.13 -14.01
CA PHE A 53 -5.78 4.63 -12.80
C PHE A 53 -5.23 3.95 -11.54
N PHE A 54 -4.94 2.67 -11.64
CA PHE A 54 -4.35 1.89 -10.55
C PHE A 54 -2.94 2.37 -10.18
N GLU A 55 -2.09 2.62 -11.18
CA GLU A 55 -0.78 3.23 -11.00
C GLU A 55 -0.89 4.63 -10.39
N GLN A 56 -1.85 5.44 -10.85
CA GLN A 56 -2.08 6.77 -10.30
C GLN A 56 -2.43 6.72 -8.80
N VAL A 57 -3.32 5.80 -8.40
CA VAL A 57 -3.69 5.59 -7.00
C VAL A 57 -2.50 5.16 -6.17
N HIS A 58 -1.75 4.15 -6.65
CA HIS A 58 -0.56 3.65 -5.96
C HIS A 58 0.44 4.78 -5.71
N LYS A 59 0.82 5.50 -6.78
CA LYS A 59 1.77 6.60 -6.72
C LYS A 59 1.31 7.75 -5.82
N LYS A 60 0.01 8.06 -5.84
CA LYS A 60 -0.56 9.12 -4.99
C LYS A 60 -0.41 8.77 -3.51
N LEU A 61 -0.66 7.52 -3.14
CA LEU A 61 -0.52 7.03 -1.76
C LEU A 61 0.96 7.02 -1.31
N GLU A 62 1.86 6.49 -2.13
CA GLU A 62 3.29 6.51 -1.83
C GLU A 62 3.84 7.93 -1.68
N THR A 63 3.45 8.84 -2.58
CA THR A 63 3.85 10.25 -2.52
C THR A 63 3.33 10.93 -1.24
N ALA A 64 2.18 10.51 -0.74
CA ALA A 64 1.62 10.99 0.53
C ALA A 64 2.32 10.38 1.77
N GLY A 65 3.29 9.48 1.57
CA GLY A 65 4.11 8.88 2.64
C GLY A 65 3.53 7.60 3.23
N PHE A 66 2.55 6.98 2.58
CA PHE A 66 2.06 5.66 2.98
C PHE A 66 2.99 4.55 2.48
N GLU A 67 3.14 3.48 3.26
CA GLU A 67 3.70 2.23 2.77
C GLU A 67 2.59 1.48 2.03
N VAL A 68 2.78 1.21 0.74
CA VAL A 68 1.78 0.57 -0.13
C VAL A 68 2.38 -0.73 -0.65
N SER A 69 1.60 -1.81 -0.62
CA SER A 69 2.03 -3.07 -1.24
C SER A 69 1.98 -3.01 -2.75
N GLU A 70 2.67 -3.95 -3.38
CA GLU A 70 2.43 -4.31 -4.77
C GLU A 70 0.92 -4.50 -5.06
N PRO A 71 0.43 -4.01 -6.21
CA PRO A 71 -0.93 -4.25 -6.69
C PRO A 71 -1.27 -5.73 -6.79
N MET A 72 -2.39 -6.12 -6.18
CA MET A 72 -2.97 -7.44 -6.31
C MET A 72 -4.31 -7.36 -7.04
N GLU A 73 -4.68 -8.40 -7.79
CA GLU A 73 -6.01 -8.48 -8.39
C GLU A 73 -7.06 -8.64 -7.28
N ALA A 74 -8.11 -7.82 -7.31
CA ALA A 74 -9.21 -7.91 -6.37
C ALA A 74 -10.23 -8.98 -6.79
N ASP A 75 -10.96 -9.53 -5.83
CA ASP A 75 -12.11 -10.39 -6.12
C ASP A 75 -13.25 -9.55 -6.74
N VAL A 76 -13.35 -9.63 -8.08
CA VAL A 76 -14.33 -8.88 -8.87
C VAL A 76 -15.74 -9.44 -8.79
N GLU A 77 -15.92 -10.72 -8.42
CA GLU A 77 -17.23 -11.37 -8.38
C GLU A 77 -18.09 -10.77 -7.27
N LEU A 78 -17.47 -10.47 -6.13
CA LEU A 78 -18.14 -9.86 -4.97
C LEU A 78 -18.85 -8.55 -5.32
N PHE A 79 -18.31 -7.80 -6.28
CA PHE A 79 -18.84 -6.50 -6.68
C PHE A 79 -19.49 -6.52 -8.07
N GLY A 80 -19.48 -7.65 -8.78
CA GLY A 80 -19.86 -7.69 -10.20
C GLY A 80 -19.05 -6.69 -11.03
N ALA A 81 -17.77 -6.55 -10.71
CA ALA A 81 -16.87 -5.57 -11.31
C ALA A 81 -16.28 -6.09 -12.64
N VAL A 82 -15.89 -5.16 -13.51
CA VAL A 82 -15.17 -5.44 -14.75
C VAL A 82 -13.70 -5.76 -14.47
N SER A 83 -13.11 -5.06 -13.52
CA SER A 83 -11.73 -5.21 -13.06
C SER A 83 -11.61 -4.71 -11.63
N GLY A 84 -10.55 -5.09 -10.92
CA GLY A 84 -10.29 -4.56 -9.60
C GLY A 84 -8.87 -4.76 -9.12
N MET A 85 -8.46 -3.91 -8.18
CA MET A 85 -7.15 -3.91 -7.54
C MET A 85 -7.31 -3.83 -6.02
N THR A 86 -6.47 -4.58 -5.32
CA THR A 86 -6.31 -4.56 -3.87
C THR A 86 -4.91 -4.05 -3.52
N LEU A 87 -4.84 -3.13 -2.55
CA LEU A 87 -3.60 -2.60 -1.99
C LEU A 87 -3.62 -2.72 -0.47
N ILE A 88 -2.51 -3.17 0.11
CA ILE A 88 -2.29 -3.15 1.55
C ILE A 88 -1.59 -1.83 1.89
N VAL A 89 -2.23 -1.01 2.73
CA VAL A 89 -1.70 0.28 3.17
C VAL A 89 -1.17 0.13 4.60
N ASN A 90 0.04 0.63 4.87
CA ASN A 90 0.70 0.61 6.17
C ASN A 90 0.69 -0.78 6.86
N LYS A 91 0.90 -1.84 6.08
CA LYS A 91 0.89 -3.25 6.52
C LYS A 91 -0.44 -3.76 7.08
N GLU A 92 -1.55 -3.04 6.87
CA GLU A 92 -2.88 -3.45 7.36
C GLU A 92 -3.57 -4.40 6.39
N ALA A 93 -3.20 -5.68 6.44
CA ALA A 93 -3.68 -6.69 5.50
C ALA A 93 -5.15 -7.11 5.69
N LEU A 94 -5.74 -6.87 6.87
CA LEU A 94 -7.13 -7.27 7.16
C LEU A 94 -8.15 -6.25 6.66
N MET A 95 -7.70 -5.01 6.38
CA MET A 95 -8.55 -3.94 5.89
C MET A 95 -7.91 -3.28 4.67
N PRO A 96 -7.67 -4.04 3.58
CA PRO A 96 -7.00 -3.51 2.42
C PRO A 96 -7.86 -2.46 1.71
N LEU A 97 -7.21 -1.57 0.98
CA LEU A 97 -7.86 -0.67 0.04
C LEU A 97 -8.24 -1.46 -1.21
N ASN A 98 -9.51 -1.42 -1.59
CA ASN A 98 -10.01 -2.08 -2.79
C ASN A 98 -10.53 -1.05 -3.79
N LEU A 99 -10.20 -1.25 -5.05
CA LEU A 99 -10.67 -0.45 -6.17
C LEU A 99 -11.35 -1.36 -7.16
N TYR A 100 -12.57 -1.03 -7.54
CA TYR A 100 -13.38 -1.83 -8.46
C TYR A 100 -13.91 -0.97 -9.58
N LYS A 101 -13.67 -1.38 -10.83
CA LYS A 101 -14.31 -0.75 -11.98
C LYS A 101 -15.66 -1.41 -12.23
N LEU A 102 -16.73 -0.63 -12.22
CA LEU A 102 -18.05 -1.09 -12.61
C LEU A 102 -18.33 -0.77 -14.07
N SER A 103 -19.40 -1.34 -14.61
CA SER A 103 -19.93 -0.92 -15.92
C SER A 103 -20.28 0.58 -15.86
N PRO A 104 -20.01 1.37 -16.92
CA PRO A 104 -20.44 2.77 -16.97
C PRO A 104 -21.95 2.99 -16.79
N SER A 105 -22.76 1.97 -17.09
CA SER A 105 -24.21 1.98 -16.94
C SER A 105 -24.69 1.42 -15.59
N ASP A 106 -23.79 1.09 -14.66
CA ASP A 106 -24.14 0.51 -13.37
C ASP A 106 -24.82 1.57 -12.48
N GLU A 107 -26.05 1.31 -12.07
CA GLU A 107 -26.86 2.25 -11.29
C GLU A 107 -26.23 2.59 -9.94
N ARG A 108 -25.44 1.66 -9.37
CA ARG A 108 -24.76 1.82 -8.08
C ARG A 108 -23.74 2.95 -8.10
N LEU A 109 -23.15 3.25 -9.26
CA LEU A 109 -22.25 4.41 -9.42
C LEU A 109 -22.96 5.71 -9.04
N SER A 110 -24.19 5.88 -9.51
CA SER A 110 -25.00 7.08 -9.20
C SER A 110 -25.50 7.11 -7.76
N GLU A 111 -25.62 5.95 -7.11
CA GLU A 111 -26.01 5.84 -5.71
C GLU A 111 -24.89 6.26 -4.77
N VAL A 112 -23.64 5.88 -5.09
CA VAL A 112 -22.47 6.28 -4.32
C VAL A 112 -22.33 7.80 -4.30
N ASP A 113 -22.55 8.49 -5.44
CA ASP A 113 -22.51 9.95 -5.49
C ASP A 113 -23.56 10.62 -4.60
N LYS A 114 -24.74 10.00 -4.46
CA LYS A 114 -25.86 10.56 -3.69
C LYS A 114 -25.74 10.27 -2.20
N THR A 115 -25.20 9.11 -1.85
CA THR A 115 -25.30 8.58 -0.49
C THR A 115 -23.95 8.40 0.19
N GLY A 116 -22.86 8.28 -0.56
CA GLY A 116 -21.55 7.86 -0.08
C GLY A 116 -21.46 6.37 0.25
N TYR A 117 -22.45 5.57 -0.15
CA TYR A 117 -22.51 4.14 0.12
C TYR A 117 -22.72 3.34 -1.16
N LEU A 118 -22.04 2.19 -1.23
CA LEU A 118 -22.26 1.15 -2.22
C LEU A 118 -23.07 0.02 -1.58
N GLU A 119 -24.16 -0.39 -2.23
CA GLU A 119 -24.88 -1.59 -1.83
C GLU A 119 -24.25 -2.84 -2.45
N VAL A 120 -23.91 -3.81 -1.61
CA VAL A 120 -23.35 -5.10 -2.00
C VAL A 120 -24.27 -6.20 -1.50
N THR A 121 -24.63 -7.10 -2.41
CA THR A 121 -25.47 -8.26 -2.11
C THR A 121 -24.65 -9.51 -2.33
N THR A 122 -24.42 -10.27 -1.25
CA THR A 122 -23.90 -11.63 -1.32
C THR A 122 -25.04 -12.62 -1.13
N GLU A 123 -24.77 -13.92 -1.30
CA GLU A 123 -25.76 -14.98 -1.06
C GLU A 123 -26.36 -14.95 0.35
N THR A 124 -25.62 -14.42 1.33
CA THR A 124 -25.99 -14.49 2.74
C THR A 124 -26.35 -13.15 3.35
N LYS A 125 -26.01 -12.02 2.71
CA LYS A 125 -26.18 -10.70 3.31
C LYS A 125 -26.27 -9.58 2.29
N HIS A 126 -27.07 -8.58 2.62
CA HIS A 126 -27.04 -7.25 2.02
C HIS A 126 -26.25 -6.30 2.94
N GLU A 127 -25.24 -5.66 2.39
CA GLU A 127 -24.37 -4.72 3.10
C GLU A 127 -24.32 -3.35 2.40
N ARG A 128 -24.13 -2.30 3.20
CA ARG A 128 -23.86 -0.95 2.70
C ARG A 128 -22.44 -0.58 3.08
N LEU A 129 -21.58 -0.45 2.08
CA LEU A 129 -20.16 -0.15 2.24
C LEU A 129 -19.92 1.33 1.99
N ALA A 130 -19.25 2.02 2.91
CA ALA A 130 -18.87 3.41 2.68
C ALA A 130 -17.78 3.45 1.61
N ALA A 131 -18.08 4.07 0.48
CA ALA A 131 -17.20 4.07 -0.66
C ALA A 131 -17.19 5.43 -1.34
N LYS A 132 -16.10 5.72 -2.06
CA LYS A 132 -16.01 6.88 -2.95
C LYS A 132 -16.11 6.42 -4.39
N ARG A 133 -16.57 7.32 -5.26
CA ARG A 133 -16.60 7.10 -6.70
C ARG A 133 -15.60 8.03 -7.39
N LYS A 134 -14.89 7.50 -8.38
CA LYS A 134 -14.15 8.26 -9.38
C LYS A 134 -14.43 7.68 -10.75
N ASP A 135 -15.11 8.42 -11.61
CA ASP A 135 -15.57 7.97 -12.94
C ASP A 135 -16.38 6.65 -12.88
N HIS A 136 -15.79 5.52 -13.28
CA HIS A 136 -16.41 4.20 -13.21
C HIS A 136 -15.83 3.33 -12.10
N PHE A 137 -14.97 3.89 -11.26
CA PHE A 137 -14.32 3.20 -10.17
C PHE A 137 -15.01 3.49 -8.84
N ILE A 138 -15.13 2.44 -8.05
CA ILE A 138 -15.48 2.48 -6.65
C ILE A 138 -14.21 2.25 -5.83
N ILE A 139 -13.97 3.15 -4.89
CA ILE A 139 -12.84 3.12 -3.96
C ILE A 139 -13.40 2.78 -2.58
N TYR A 140 -12.99 1.65 -2.03
CA TYR A 140 -13.46 1.14 -0.75
C TYR A 140 -12.31 0.86 0.20
N LEU A 141 -12.36 1.46 1.37
CA LEU A 141 -11.53 1.15 2.52
C LEU A 141 -12.43 0.94 3.73
N HIS A 142 -12.19 -0.09 4.52
CA HIS A 142 -13.00 -0.32 5.71
C HIS A 142 -12.79 0.80 6.74
N LYS A 143 -13.86 1.36 7.33
CA LYS A 143 -13.77 2.49 8.30
C LYS A 143 -12.96 2.17 9.56
N GLY A 144 -12.77 0.89 9.88
CA GLY A 144 -11.90 0.45 10.97
C GLY A 144 -10.41 0.60 10.69
N HIS A 145 -10.01 0.91 9.44
CA HIS A 145 -8.61 1.08 9.08
C HIS A 145 -8.01 2.28 9.84
N PRO A 146 -6.86 2.12 10.52
CA PRO A 146 -6.28 3.18 11.35
C PRO A 146 -6.05 4.52 10.63
N ASP A 147 -5.72 4.46 9.35
CA ASP A 147 -5.50 5.63 8.50
C ASP A 147 -6.66 5.94 7.54
N TYR A 148 -7.88 5.42 7.81
CA TYR A 148 -9.04 5.58 6.93
C TYR A 148 -9.22 7.02 6.44
N GLU A 149 -9.33 7.99 7.36
CA GLU A 149 -9.58 9.39 7.00
C GLU A 149 -8.48 9.97 6.10
N LYS A 150 -7.21 9.73 6.45
CA LYS A 150 -6.07 10.27 5.70
C LYS A 150 -5.96 9.64 4.31
N VAL A 151 -6.15 8.32 4.19
CA VAL A 151 -6.12 7.63 2.91
C VAL A 151 -7.25 8.14 2.02
N MET A 152 -8.46 8.23 2.56
CA MET A 152 -9.62 8.70 1.80
C MET A 152 -9.53 10.19 1.42
N GLU A 153 -8.86 11.02 2.22
CA GLU A 153 -8.55 12.42 1.90
C GLU A 153 -7.56 12.52 0.75
N VAL A 154 -6.45 11.78 0.80
CA VAL A 154 -5.43 11.75 -0.26
C VAL A 154 -6.01 11.30 -1.60
N LEU A 155 -6.95 10.35 -1.58
CA LEU A 155 -7.62 9.84 -2.77
C LEU A 155 -8.77 10.73 -3.26
N ASP A 156 -9.24 11.70 -2.46
CA ASP A 156 -10.27 12.66 -2.87
C ASP A 156 -9.75 13.66 -3.93
N GLU A 157 -8.44 13.89 -3.94
CA GLU A 157 -7.77 14.79 -4.85
C GLU A 157 -7.45 14.18 -6.23
N LEU A 158 -7.86 12.94 -6.46
CA LEU A 158 -7.71 12.25 -7.75
C LEU A 158 -8.74 12.74 -8.76
#